data_AF-A0A4P6FHB7-F1
#
_entry.id   AF-A0A4P6FHB7-F1
#
_cell.length_a   1.000
_cell.length_b   1.000
_cell.length_c   1.000
_cell.angle_alpha   90.00
_cell.angle_beta   90.00
_cell.angle_gamma   90.00
#
_symmetry.space_group_name_H-M   'P 1'
#
loop_
_entity.id
_entity.type
_entity.pdbx_description
1 polymer ?
#
loop_
_entity_poly.entity_id
_entity_poly.type
_entity_poly.pdbx_seq_one_letter_code
_entity_poly.pdbx_strand_id
1 'polypeptide(L)'
;MVKTADVAWFKSNFGARMAEALRGTVFDVDMLTAIACQETGSLWGPMRQIASLTPERVVALCCGDTLDADKGRRAFPRTKADLLAVPKGAQMFDIARKALLDMAEHIPDYRFARTNTKKFCHGFGVFQYDLQFFLTDPDYFLERRYESFDHALQHAIGELKRGLRTLRLQDRSAISDREFCHVAIAYNTGGFNPSRDLKQGHFDGTKFYGEAIRDFMAMARAIPTGNAPPVRPPAPGTVTLPPADTITATGPFFQVDTNANTVRLRSEAKISNPVTANVRADLPDGHVVRALTGTAVNGFIEVQALLGGKLFQGFVAERLLVRAAAPAPALVRESAEAAPAPIPEAHLAAAPGTVTKRTGIAGARSLSEPAMPARAAEDPAGLRDELNAIIDYLATDDPRHKRYQPHDGATFCNIYAHDYCRLAGTYLPRVWWSQPALLQIARGQSPQPRLGSSVDEVRANDIFRWLRDFGERFGWRRAATVTELQDHANLGGVSLIVARRRQDGRSGHIVAVVPETGDETAKRNAAGAVTMPVQSQAGTVNFRRGRSTLDWWKSERFAEHAFWLHA
;
A
#
# COMPACT_ATOMS: atom_id res chain seq x y z
N MET A 1 -0.69 -4.93 -21.11
CA MET A 1 -0.56 -4.72 -19.65
C MET A 1 -0.02 -6.01 -19.04
N VAL A 2 0.93 -5.91 -18.11
CA VAL A 2 1.54 -7.06 -17.42
C VAL A 2 0.51 -7.68 -16.48
N LYS A 3 0.41 -9.01 -16.47
CA LYS A 3 -0.51 -9.78 -15.60
C LYS A 3 0.26 -10.49 -14.47
N THR A 4 -0.45 -10.93 -13.44
CA THR A 4 0.11 -11.73 -12.33
C THR A 4 0.87 -12.98 -12.84
N ALA A 5 0.35 -13.66 -13.86
CA ALA A 5 1.01 -14.82 -14.48
C ALA A 5 2.33 -14.46 -15.19
N ASP A 6 2.48 -13.22 -15.66
CA ASP A 6 3.70 -12.74 -16.31
C ASP A 6 4.78 -12.48 -15.25
N VAL A 7 4.41 -11.85 -14.14
CA VAL A 7 5.29 -11.65 -12.97
C VAL A 7 5.77 -12.99 -12.40
N ALA A 8 4.86 -13.97 -12.28
CA ALA A 8 5.21 -15.30 -11.81
C ALA A 8 6.21 -16.00 -12.74
N TRP A 9 6.00 -15.94 -14.05
CA TRP A 9 6.95 -16.49 -15.02
C TRP A 9 8.32 -15.82 -14.92
N PHE A 10 8.38 -14.50 -14.79
CA PHE A 10 9.64 -13.78 -14.69
C PHE A 10 10.44 -14.23 -13.46
N LYS A 11 9.77 -14.31 -12.31
CA LYS A 11 10.39 -14.77 -11.05
C LYS A 11 10.83 -16.22 -11.09
N SER A 12 10.07 -17.12 -11.73
CA SER A 12 10.46 -18.52 -11.86
C SER A 12 11.73 -18.73 -12.71
N ASN A 13 11.95 -17.91 -13.73
CA ASN A 13 13.11 -18.06 -14.63
C ASN A 13 14.34 -17.28 -14.15
N PHE A 14 14.15 -16.13 -13.53
CA PHE A 14 15.25 -15.20 -13.20
C PHE A 14 15.42 -14.92 -11.72
N GLY A 15 14.49 -15.36 -10.87
CA GLY A 15 14.47 -15.09 -9.43
C GLY A 15 15.74 -15.55 -8.69
N ALA A 16 16.23 -16.76 -9.00
CA ALA A 16 17.44 -17.28 -8.37
C ALA A 16 18.69 -16.46 -8.71
N ARG A 17 18.84 -16.06 -9.99
CA ARG A 17 19.94 -15.21 -10.47
C ARG A 17 19.88 -13.81 -9.85
N MET A 18 18.68 -13.25 -9.72
CA MET A 18 18.48 -11.99 -9.00
C MET A 18 18.85 -12.13 -7.53
N ALA A 19 18.34 -13.14 -6.82
CA ALA A 19 18.65 -13.35 -5.40
C ALA A 19 20.15 -13.45 -5.16
N GLU A 20 20.87 -14.16 -6.04
CA GLU A 20 22.33 -14.27 -6.02
C GLU A 20 23.04 -12.92 -6.14
N ALA A 21 22.70 -12.14 -7.16
CA ALA A 21 23.34 -10.85 -7.46
C ALA A 21 23.02 -9.76 -6.41
N LEU A 22 21.88 -9.90 -5.71
CA LEU A 22 21.40 -8.92 -4.74
C LEU A 22 21.88 -9.17 -3.32
N ARG A 23 22.60 -10.28 -3.05
CA ARG A 23 23.13 -10.56 -1.72
C ARG A 23 24.01 -9.42 -1.20
N GLY A 24 23.77 -9.05 0.06
CA GLY A 24 24.48 -7.93 0.70
C GLY A 24 24.04 -6.55 0.22
N THR A 25 22.99 -6.44 -0.59
CA THR A 25 22.34 -5.16 -0.93
C THR A 25 21.03 -5.01 -0.17
N VAL A 26 20.46 -3.80 -0.18
CA VAL A 26 19.13 -3.52 0.39
C VAL A 26 17.98 -3.90 -0.54
N PHE A 27 18.29 -4.36 -1.76
CA PHE A 27 17.31 -4.69 -2.77
C PHE A 27 16.97 -6.18 -2.74
N ASP A 28 15.76 -6.52 -3.20
CA ASP A 28 15.30 -7.89 -3.32
C ASP A 28 14.74 -8.21 -4.72
N VAL A 29 14.35 -9.46 -4.91
CA VAL A 29 13.84 -9.97 -6.19
C VAL A 29 12.56 -9.26 -6.64
N ASP A 30 11.69 -8.85 -5.72
CA ASP A 30 10.41 -8.22 -6.05
C ASP A 30 10.62 -6.79 -6.54
N MET A 31 11.55 -6.07 -5.91
CA MET A 31 11.99 -4.75 -6.31
C MET A 31 12.50 -4.75 -7.77
N LEU A 32 13.40 -5.68 -8.12
CA LEU A 32 13.93 -5.79 -9.48
C LEU A 32 12.86 -6.30 -10.46
N THR A 33 11.98 -7.19 -10.03
CA THR A 33 10.85 -7.63 -10.86
C THR A 33 9.93 -6.46 -11.20
N ALA A 34 9.67 -5.55 -10.27
CA ALA A 34 8.87 -4.35 -10.51
C ALA A 34 9.52 -3.43 -11.57
N ILE A 35 10.84 -3.24 -11.52
CA ILE A 35 11.58 -2.51 -12.56
C ILE A 35 11.42 -3.23 -13.91
N ALA A 36 11.68 -4.54 -14.00
CA ALA A 36 11.55 -5.28 -15.26
C ALA A 36 10.12 -5.21 -15.85
N CYS A 37 9.09 -5.24 -15.01
CA CYS A 37 7.69 -5.06 -15.43
C CYS A 37 7.45 -3.67 -16.01
N GLN A 38 7.93 -2.63 -15.32
CA GLN A 38 7.77 -1.25 -15.75
C GLN A 38 8.54 -0.94 -17.03
N GLU A 39 9.78 -1.40 -17.12
CA GLU A 39 10.68 -1.04 -18.21
C GLU A 39 10.32 -1.77 -19.51
N THR A 40 10.03 -3.08 -19.45
CA THR A 40 9.83 -3.89 -20.67
C THR A 40 8.72 -4.93 -20.57
N GLY A 41 7.91 -4.92 -19.51
CA GLY A 41 6.84 -5.90 -19.30
C GLY A 41 5.80 -5.96 -20.42
N SER A 42 5.55 -4.83 -21.08
CA SER A 42 4.69 -4.77 -22.27
C SER A 42 5.24 -5.57 -23.46
N LEU A 43 6.56 -5.79 -23.51
CA LEU A 43 7.24 -6.56 -24.56
C LEU A 43 7.33 -8.04 -24.17
N TRP A 44 7.90 -8.36 -23.00
CA TRP A 44 8.15 -9.75 -22.64
C TRP A 44 6.89 -10.52 -22.22
N GLY A 45 5.85 -9.84 -21.71
CA GLY A 45 4.56 -10.45 -21.36
C GLY A 45 3.87 -11.21 -22.52
N PRO A 46 3.70 -10.61 -23.70
CA PRO A 46 3.22 -11.35 -24.87
C PRO A 46 4.28 -12.33 -25.43
N MET A 47 5.57 -11.96 -25.48
CA MET A 47 6.61 -12.84 -26.05
C MET A 47 6.79 -14.16 -25.28
N ARG A 48 6.62 -14.18 -23.95
CA ARG A 48 6.74 -15.41 -23.15
C ARG A 48 5.70 -16.47 -23.47
N GLN A 49 4.63 -16.12 -24.18
CA GLN A 49 3.59 -17.05 -24.64
C GLN A 49 3.97 -17.74 -25.96
N ILE A 50 5.05 -17.30 -26.61
CA ILE A 50 5.51 -17.85 -27.88
C ILE A 50 6.40 -19.05 -27.58
N ALA A 51 5.91 -20.26 -27.86
CA ALA A 51 6.56 -21.51 -27.49
C ALA A 51 8.00 -21.70 -28.04
N SER A 52 8.34 -21.03 -29.14
CA SER A 52 9.68 -21.09 -29.74
C SER A 52 10.71 -20.18 -29.08
N LEU A 53 10.30 -19.28 -28.18
CA LEU A 53 11.21 -18.35 -27.51
C LEU A 53 11.61 -18.88 -26.13
N THR A 54 12.91 -19.04 -25.89
CA THR A 54 13.44 -19.32 -24.56
C THR A 54 13.39 -18.07 -23.68
N PRO A 55 13.41 -18.20 -22.34
CA PRO A 55 13.49 -17.05 -21.44
C PRO A 55 14.61 -16.09 -21.80
N GLU A 56 15.81 -16.60 -22.08
CA GLU A 56 16.99 -15.81 -22.49
C GLU A 56 16.72 -15.04 -23.78
N ARG A 57 16.06 -15.67 -24.76
CA ARG A 57 15.74 -14.98 -26.01
C ARG A 57 14.70 -13.89 -25.79
N VAL A 58 13.73 -14.10 -24.91
CA VAL A 58 12.73 -13.08 -24.55
C VAL A 58 13.39 -11.84 -23.96
N VAL A 59 14.31 -11.99 -23.00
CA VAL A 59 15.02 -10.82 -22.43
C VAL A 59 15.95 -10.14 -23.42
N ALA A 60 16.60 -10.89 -24.32
CA ALA A 60 17.41 -10.31 -25.39
C ALA A 60 16.60 -9.46 -26.38
N LEU A 61 15.32 -9.77 -26.56
CA LEU A 61 14.40 -9.05 -27.44
C LEU A 61 13.74 -7.82 -26.79
N CYS A 62 14.06 -7.49 -25.55
CA CYS A 62 13.46 -6.36 -24.83
C CYS A 62 14.04 -5.01 -25.29
N CYS A 63 13.84 -4.66 -26.57
CA CYS A 63 14.41 -3.49 -27.25
C CYS A 63 13.32 -2.71 -28.01
N GLY A 64 12.48 -1.94 -27.29
CA GLY A 64 11.27 -1.30 -27.84
C GLY A 64 11.22 0.23 -27.83
N ASP A 65 12.13 0.96 -27.20
CA ASP A 65 12.05 2.43 -27.23
C ASP A 65 12.42 2.96 -28.62
N THR A 66 11.52 3.74 -29.23
CA THR A 66 11.67 4.30 -30.59
C THR A 66 11.35 5.80 -30.66
N LEU A 67 11.34 6.47 -29.50
CA LEU A 67 11.07 7.90 -29.40
C LEU A 67 12.17 8.71 -30.08
N ASP A 68 11.78 9.57 -31.04
CA ASP A 68 12.67 10.51 -31.72
C ASP A 68 12.36 11.96 -31.24
N ALA A 69 13.14 12.94 -31.70
CA ALA A 69 12.94 14.36 -31.41
C ALA A 69 11.50 14.85 -31.66
N ASP A 70 10.89 14.42 -32.78
CA ASP A 70 9.52 14.79 -33.19
C ASP A 70 8.44 14.21 -32.25
N LYS A 71 8.84 13.28 -31.38
CA LYS A 71 8.02 12.67 -30.32
C LYS A 71 8.49 13.06 -28.92
N GLY A 72 9.32 14.10 -28.80
CA GLY A 72 9.69 14.70 -27.53
C GLY A 72 11.01 14.21 -26.91
N ARG A 73 11.78 13.33 -27.59
CA ARG A 73 13.11 12.92 -27.09
C ARG A 73 14.08 14.11 -27.10
N ARG A 74 14.71 14.36 -25.95
CA ARG A 74 15.78 15.37 -25.80
C ARG A 74 17.17 14.74 -25.61
N ALA A 75 17.22 13.49 -25.17
CA ALA A 75 18.44 12.72 -24.96
C ALA A 75 19.13 12.38 -26.29
N PHE A 76 20.45 12.17 -26.25
CA PHE A 76 21.20 11.63 -27.39
C PHE A 76 20.82 10.16 -27.65
N PRO A 77 20.88 9.67 -28.90
CA PRO A 77 20.74 10.45 -30.12
C PRO A 77 19.30 10.95 -30.25
N ARG A 78 19.09 12.14 -30.84
CA ARG A 78 17.74 12.65 -31.11
C ARG A 78 17.23 12.24 -32.49
N THR A 79 18.16 11.93 -33.39
CA THR A 79 17.90 11.44 -34.74
C THR A 79 18.96 10.42 -35.15
N LYS A 80 18.70 9.68 -36.23
CA LYS A 80 19.72 8.82 -36.87
C LYS A 80 20.99 9.61 -37.22
N ALA A 81 20.87 10.84 -37.71
CA ALA A 81 22.02 11.64 -38.10
C ALA A 81 22.94 11.94 -36.91
N ASP A 82 22.35 12.21 -35.72
CA ASP A 82 23.12 12.43 -34.49
C ASP A 82 23.95 11.19 -34.14
N LEU A 83 23.36 10.00 -34.24
CA LEU A 83 24.06 8.75 -33.95
C LEU A 83 25.19 8.52 -34.96
N LEU A 84 24.95 8.76 -36.25
CA LEU A 84 25.99 8.57 -37.28
C LEU A 84 27.17 9.54 -37.15
N ALA A 85 26.97 10.69 -36.48
CA ALA A 85 28.00 11.71 -36.32
C ALA A 85 29.05 11.37 -35.24
N VAL A 86 28.80 10.37 -34.40
CA VAL A 86 29.75 9.98 -33.32
C VAL A 86 30.61 8.76 -33.73
N PRO A 87 31.78 8.56 -33.09
CA PRO A 87 32.61 7.39 -33.35
C PRO A 87 31.84 6.07 -33.19
N LYS A 88 32.02 5.14 -34.13
CA LYS A 88 31.29 3.85 -34.21
C LYS A 88 29.76 3.98 -34.30
N GLY A 89 29.24 5.17 -34.59
CA GLY A 89 27.82 5.46 -34.69
C GLY A 89 27.06 4.65 -35.75
N ALA A 90 27.69 4.43 -36.90
CA ALA A 90 27.11 3.59 -37.96
C ALA A 90 26.92 2.13 -37.51
N GLN A 91 27.94 1.55 -36.88
CA GLN A 91 27.87 0.20 -36.30
C GLN A 91 26.76 0.12 -35.24
N MET A 92 26.65 1.14 -34.39
CA MET A 92 25.61 1.18 -33.37
C MET A 92 24.22 1.32 -33.98
N PHE A 93 24.05 2.10 -35.04
CA PHE A 93 22.77 2.20 -35.75
C PHE A 93 22.33 0.84 -36.30
N ASP A 94 23.25 0.07 -36.88
CA ASP A 94 22.94 -1.25 -37.43
C ASP A 94 22.50 -2.22 -36.33
N ILE A 95 23.18 -2.22 -35.18
CA ILE A 95 22.80 -3.02 -33.99
C ILE A 95 21.42 -2.59 -33.48
N ALA A 96 21.21 -1.29 -33.27
CA ALA A 96 19.96 -0.73 -32.75
C ALA A 96 18.77 -0.99 -33.67
N ARG A 97 19.00 -0.91 -34.99
CA ARG A 97 17.98 -1.20 -35.99
C ARG A 97 17.68 -2.69 -36.04
N LYS A 98 18.69 -3.55 -36.01
CA LYS A 98 18.48 -4.99 -35.98
C LYS A 98 17.70 -5.42 -34.73
N ALA A 99 18.08 -4.93 -33.55
CA ALA A 99 17.41 -5.26 -32.29
C ALA A 99 15.90 -4.88 -32.33
N LEU A 100 15.58 -3.69 -32.86
CA LEU A 100 14.19 -3.26 -33.05
C LEU A 100 13.43 -4.18 -34.02
N LEU A 101 14.04 -4.54 -35.15
CA LEU A 101 13.41 -5.37 -36.16
C LEU A 101 13.17 -6.80 -35.66
N ASP A 102 14.15 -7.40 -34.99
CA ASP A 102 14.03 -8.73 -34.37
C ASP A 102 12.87 -8.75 -33.36
N MET A 103 12.73 -7.73 -32.52
CA MET A 103 11.61 -7.62 -31.58
C MET A 103 10.26 -7.42 -32.32
N ALA A 104 10.25 -6.59 -33.36
CA ALA A 104 9.05 -6.30 -34.17
C ALA A 104 8.51 -7.52 -34.95
N GLU A 105 9.27 -8.60 -35.07
CA GLU A 105 8.76 -9.88 -35.58
C GLU A 105 7.69 -10.48 -34.67
N HIS A 106 7.79 -10.22 -33.36
CA HIS A 106 6.95 -10.84 -32.34
C HIS A 106 5.88 -9.89 -31.78
N ILE A 107 6.09 -8.57 -31.84
CA ILE A 107 5.14 -7.57 -31.32
C ILE A 107 4.50 -6.79 -32.48
N PRO A 108 3.21 -7.02 -32.79
CA PRO A 108 2.52 -6.40 -33.94
C PRO A 108 2.62 -4.86 -33.99
N ASP A 109 2.57 -4.20 -32.83
CA ASP A 109 2.60 -2.73 -32.73
C ASP A 109 3.91 -2.11 -33.25
N TYR A 110 4.97 -2.90 -33.40
CA TYR A 110 6.28 -2.44 -33.88
C TYR A 110 6.54 -2.72 -35.37
N ARG A 111 5.59 -3.32 -36.10
CA ARG A 111 5.76 -3.65 -37.53
C ARG A 111 6.09 -2.44 -38.41
N PHE A 112 5.74 -1.22 -37.99
CA PHE A 112 6.09 0.02 -38.68
C PHE A 112 7.60 0.19 -38.89
N ALA A 113 8.44 -0.41 -38.04
CA ALA A 113 9.89 -0.32 -38.14
C ALA A 113 10.45 -0.94 -39.44
N ARG A 114 9.71 -1.89 -40.04
CA ARG A 114 10.08 -2.53 -41.31
C ARG A 114 10.04 -1.56 -42.48
N THR A 115 9.04 -0.69 -42.52
CA THR A 115 8.86 0.29 -43.60
C THR A 115 9.61 1.60 -43.31
N ASN A 116 9.76 1.97 -42.03
CA ASN A 116 10.50 3.17 -41.65
C ASN A 116 11.99 2.86 -41.42
N THR A 117 12.81 3.04 -42.45
CA THR A 117 14.25 2.74 -42.45
C THR A 117 15.09 3.63 -41.54
N LYS A 118 14.52 4.74 -41.06
CA LYS A 118 15.19 5.66 -40.13
C LYS A 118 15.00 5.29 -38.67
N LYS A 119 14.04 4.42 -38.33
CA LYS A 119 13.74 4.02 -36.96
C LYS A 119 14.71 2.96 -36.45
N PHE A 120 15.12 3.10 -35.20
CA PHE A 120 16.02 2.20 -34.47
C PHE A 120 15.69 2.27 -32.97
N CYS A 121 16.19 1.30 -32.22
CA CYS A 121 15.96 1.23 -30.78
C CYS A 121 16.83 2.26 -30.02
N HIS A 122 16.24 2.94 -29.05
CA HIS A 122 16.93 3.85 -28.12
C HIS A 122 17.12 3.26 -26.73
N GLY A 123 16.53 2.10 -26.42
CA GLY A 123 16.48 1.57 -25.07
C GLY A 123 16.60 0.05 -25.04
N PHE A 124 17.63 -0.44 -24.37
CA PHE A 124 18.15 -1.80 -24.55
C PHE A 124 18.03 -2.67 -23.31
N GLY A 125 17.52 -3.88 -23.50
CA GLY A 125 17.48 -4.94 -22.49
C GLY A 125 16.32 -4.83 -21.51
N VAL A 126 16.14 -5.88 -20.72
CA VAL A 126 14.96 -6.06 -19.85
C VAL A 126 14.76 -4.98 -18.79
N PHE A 127 15.85 -4.36 -18.32
CA PHE A 127 15.82 -3.24 -17.36
C PHE A 127 15.96 -1.87 -18.03
N GLN A 128 15.97 -1.80 -19.37
CA GLN A 128 16.13 -0.58 -20.18
C GLN A 128 17.40 0.24 -19.85
N TYR A 129 18.40 0.15 -20.73
CA TYR A 129 19.53 1.07 -20.76
C TYR A 129 19.46 1.98 -21.98
N ASP A 130 19.38 3.29 -21.73
CA ASP A 130 19.17 4.29 -22.78
C ASP A 130 20.44 4.54 -23.61
N LEU A 131 20.27 4.63 -24.92
CA LEU A 131 21.32 4.81 -25.92
C LEU A 131 22.10 6.12 -25.76
N GLN A 132 21.61 7.08 -24.97
CA GLN A 132 22.37 8.27 -24.61
C GLN A 132 23.71 7.93 -23.98
N PHE A 133 23.79 6.81 -23.27
CA PHE A 133 24.99 6.36 -22.59
C PHE A 133 26.01 5.70 -23.54
N PHE A 134 25.69 5.52 -24.83
CA PHE A 134 26.67 5.12 -25.83
C PHE A 134 27.88 6.07 -25.89
N LEU A 135 27.67 7.34 -25.52
CA LEU A 135 28.74 8.33 -25.44
C LEU A 135 29.77 8.03 -24.34
N THR A 136 29.39 7.28 -23.30
CA THR A 136 30.21 7.01 -22.12
C THR A 136 30.53 5.53 -21.90
N ASP A 137 29.69 4.63 -22.43
CA ASP A 137 29.83 3.17 -22.34
C ASP A 137 29.47 2.51 -23.68
N PRO A 138 30.24 2.78 -24.76
CA PRO A 138 29.92 2.24 -26.09
C PRO A 138 30.03 0.71 -26.14
N ASP A 139 30.95 0.11 -25.40
CA ASP A 139 31.24 -1.32 -25.47
C ASP A 139 30.07 -2.17 -24.94
N TYR A 140 29.31 -1.69 -23.95
CA TYR A 140 28.09 -2.36 -23.50
C TYR A 140 27.11 -2.62 -24.65
N PHE A 141 26.93 -1.64 -25.54
CA PHE A 141 26.03 -1.76 -26.68
C PHE A 141 26.64 -2.53 -27.85
N LEU A 142 27.91 -2.24 -28.19
CA LEU A 142 28.58 -2.87 -29.34
C LEU A 142 28.82 -4.36 -29.14
N GLU A 143 29.10 -4.78 -27.91
CA GLU A 143 29.22 -6.20 -27.54
C GLU A 143 27.88 -6.86 -27.20
N ARG A 144 26.77 -6.11 -27.34
CA ARG A 144 25.40 -6.60 -27.13
C ARG A 144 25.18 -7.18 -25.72
N ARG A 145 25.83 -6.59 -24.71
CA ARG A 145 25.75 -7.08 -23.32
C ARG A 145 24.32 -7.02 -22.78
N TYR A 146 23.49 -6.11 -23.28
CA TYR A 146 22.06 -6.02 -22.97
C TYR A 146 21.24 -7.27 -23.30
N GLU A 147 21.75 -8.18 -24.14
CA GLU A 147 21.09 -9.44 -24.47
C GLU A 147 21.26 -10.49 -23.37
N SER A 148 22.27 -10.32 -22.51
CA SER A 148 22.49 -11.16 -21.35
C SER A 148 21.73 -10.62 -20.15
N PHE A 149 20.90 -11.47 -19.53
CA PHE A 149 20.20 -11.12 -18.30
C PHE A 149 21.17 -10.68 -17.19
N ASP A 150 22.30 -11.38 -17.00
CA ASP A 150 23.22 -11.08 -15.89
C ASP A 150 23.92 -9.73 -16.08
N HIS A 151 24.32 -9.40 -17.29
CA HIS A 151 24.93 -8.09 -17.57
C HIS A 151 23.91 -6.95 -17.43
N ALA A 152 22.69 -7.14 -17.93
CA ALA A 152 21.61 -6.17 -17.77
C ALA A 152 21.27 -5.97 -16.28
N LEU A 153 21.22 -7.06 -15.50
CA LEU A 153 20.97 -7.03 -14.06
C LEU A 153 22.10 -6.30 -13.31
N GLN A 154 23.36 -6.60 -13.61
CA GLN A 154 24.50 -5.93 -12.98
C GLN A 154 24.46 -4.43 -13.23
N HIS A 155 24.14 -4.02 -14.46
CA HIS A 155 23.98 -2.61 -14.81
C HIS A 155 22.82 -1.97 -14.02
N ALA A 156 21.65 -2.60 -14.00
CA ALA A 156 20.49 -2.11 -13.26
C ALA A 156 20.78 -1.94 -11.75
N ILE A 157 21.49 -2.90 -11.14
CA ILE A 157 21.92 -2.79 -9.73
C ILE A 157 22.85 -1.59 -9.52
N GLY A 158 23.75 -1.31 -10.47
CA GLY A 158 24.63 -0.14 -10.43
C GLY A 158 23.85 1.18 -10.40
N GLU A 159 22.84 1.29 -11.27
CA GLU A 159 21.94 2.43 -11.35
C GLU A 159 21.04 2.59 -10.12
N LEU A 160 20.51 1.49 -9.58
CA LEU A 160 19.76 1.51 -8.32
C LEU A 160 20.65 1.96 -7.14
N LYS A 161 21.90 1.52 -7.09
CA LYS A 161 22.89 2.01 -6.10
C LYS A 161 23.19 3.50 -6.27
N ARG A 162 23.19 4.03 -7.50
CA ARG A 162 23.24 5.48 -7.76
C ARG A 162 22.02 6.18 -7.18
N GLY A 163 20.82 5.62 -7.39
CA GLY A 163 19.57 6.12 -6.80
C GLY A 163 19.60 6.18 -5.27
N LEU A 164 20.14 5.15 -4.60
CA LEU A 164 20.35 5.17 -3.15
C LEU A 164 21.23 6.35 -2.71
N ARG A 165 22.34 6.60 -3.39
CA ARG A 165 23.23 7.74 -3.08
C ARG A 165 22.53 9.08 -3.30
N THR A 166 21.78 9.22 -4.39
CA THR A 166 20.98 10.43 -4.66
C THR A 166 20.00 10.74 -3.54
N LEU A 167 19.42 9.70 -2.93
CA LEU A 167 18.47 9.82 -1.82
C LEU A 167 19.10 9.75 -0.43
N ARG A 168 20.43 9.60 -0.34
CA ARG A 168 21.17 9.42 0.93
C ARG A 168 20.72 8.20 1.73
N LEU A 169 20.38 7.11 1.04
CA LEU A 169 19.93 5.84 1.62
C LEU A 169 21.00 4.73 1.55
N GLN A 170 22.21 5.03 1.10
CA GLN A 170 23.26 4.01 0.86
C GLN A 170 23.72 3.28 2.12
N ASP A 171 23.61 3.91 3.30
CA ASP A 171 24.09 3.36 4.57
C ASP A 171 22.99 2.58 5.33
N ARG A 172 21.84 2.37 4.69
CA ARG A 172 20.72 1.64 5.29
C ARG A 172 20.96 0.14 5.21
N SER A 173 20.58 -0.57 6.25
CA SER A 173 20.54 -2.04 6.24
C SER A 173 19.29 -2.60 5.55
N ALA A 174 18.23 -1.78 5.44
CA ALA A 174 16.99 -2.10 4.74
C ALA A 174 16.29 -0.80 4.30
N ILE A 175 15.51 -0.89 3.22
CA ILE A 175 14.62 0.16 2.75
C ILE A 175 13.19 -0.38 2.66
N SER A 176 12.22 0.49 2.91
CA SER A 176 10.81 0.21 2.69
C SER A 176 10.48 0.17 1.20
N ASP A 177 9.38 -0.50 0.85
CA ASP A 177 8.79 -0.50 -0.49
C ASP A 177 8.61 0.93 -1.04
N ARG A 178 8.18 1.86 -0.20
CA ARG A 178 8.04 3.27 -0.60
C ARG A 178 9.37 3.96 -0.88
N GLU A 179 10.37 3.75 -0.03
CA GLU A 179 11.73 4.24 -0.28
C GLU A 179 12.30 3.63 -1.58
N PHE A 180 11.99 2.36 -1.87
CA PHE A 180 12.35 1.75 -3.15
C PHE A 180 11.67 2.43 -4.35
N CYS A 181 10.38 2.76 -4.28
CA CYS A 181 9.72 3.54 -5.35
C CYS A 181 10.45 4.88 -5.60
N HIS A 182 10.94 5.54 -4.55
CA HIS A 182 11.74 6.77 -4.71
C HIS A 182 13.08 6.48 -5.39
N VAL A 183 13.75 5.39 -5.03
CA VAL A 183 14.98 4.92 -5.71
C VAL A 183 14.71 4.60 -7.18
N ALA A 184 13.59 3.97 -7.51
CA ALA A 184 13.18 3.66 -8.87
C ALA A 184 12.87 4.93 -9.70
N ILE A 185 12.29 5.96 -9.09
CA ILE A 185 12.13 7.27 -9.76
C ILE A 185 13.50 7.89 -10.05
N ALA A 186 14.46 7.79 -9.12
CA ALA A 186 15.82 8.27 -9.33
C ALA A 186 16.57 7.45 -10.39
N TYR A 187 16.32 6.14 -10.47
CA TYR A 187 16.77 5.26 -11.54
C TYR A 187 16.28 5.78 -12.90
N ASN A 188 14.98 6.05 -13.04
CA ASN A 188 14.36 6.49 -14.29
C ASN A 188 14.71 7.93 -14.70
N THR A 189 14.75 8.86 -13.74
CA THR A 189 14.85 10.31 -14.03
C THR A 189 16.21 10.93 -13.72
N GLY A 190 17.06 10.20 -13.00
CA GLY A 190 18.31 10.72 -12.45
C GLY A 190 18.17 11.53 -11.16
N GLY A 191 16.95 11.76 -10.66
CA GLY A 191 16.70 12.54 -9.44
C GLY A 191 15.38 12.21 -8.74
N PHE A 192 15.06 12.94 -7.67
CA PHE A 192 13.78 12.78 -6.97
C PHE A 192 13.34 14.10 -6.36
N ASN A 193 12.08 14.48 -6.58
CA ASN A 193 11.45 15.65 -5.97
C ASN A 193 10.42 15.23 -4.91
N PRO A 194 10.70 15.42 -3.60
CA PRO A 194 9.80 15.03 -2.53
C PRO A 194 8.38 15.60 -2.60
N SER A 195 8.19 16.79 -3.20
CA SER A 195 6.87 17.43 -3.28
C SER A 195 5.91 16.74 -4.26
N ARG A 196 6.46 16.01 -5.24
CA ARG A 196 5.69 15.26 -6.25
C ARG A 196 5.50 13.79 -5.86
N ASP A 197 6.25 13.29 -4.88
CA ASP A 197 6.17 11.91 -4.38
C ASP A 197 6.15 10.89 -5.53
N LEU A 198 5.19 9.96 -5.60
CA LEU A 198 5.14 8.96 -6.66
C LEU A 198 4.71 9.50 -8.05
N LYS A 199 4.18 10.73 -8.12
CA LYS A 199 3.73 11.37 -9.38
C LYS A 199 4.90 11.96 -10.17
N GLN A 200 5.91 11.14 -10.45
CA GLN A 200 7.17 11.48 -11.12
C GLN A 200 7.62 10.40 -12.11
N GLY A 201 8.49 10.80 -13.03
CA GLY A 201 8.93 9.98 -14.17
C GLY A 201 7.99 10.10 -15.37
N HIS A 202 8.12 9.18 -16.32
CA HIS A 202 7.27 9.13 -17.51
C HIS A 202 5.79 8.98 -17.11
N PHE A 203 4.91 9.74 -17.78
CA PHE A 203 3.46 9.63 -17.61
C PHE A 203 2.87 8.94 -18.83
N ASP A 204 2.23 7.78 -18.64
CA ASP A 204 1.72 6.94 -19.73
C ASP A 204 0.34 7.36 -20.25
N GLY A 205 -0.19 8.50 -19.77
CA GLY A 205 -1.55 8.96 -20.01
C GLY A 205 -2.50 8.65 -18.86
N THR A 206 -2.13 7.73 -17.96
CA THR A 206 -2.94 7.31 -16.81
C THR A 206 -2.18 7.42 -15.49
N LYS A 207 -0.90 7.03 -15.45
CA LYS A 207 -0.07 6.97 -14.25
C LYS A 207 1.33 7.48 -14.52
N PHE A 208 1.95 8.01 -13.48
CA PHE A 208 3.38 8.26 -13.48
C PHE A 208 4.17 6.97 -13.21
N TYR A 209 5.40 6.91 -13.69
CA TYR A 209 6.35 5.81 -13.48
C TYR A 209 6.41 5.36 -12.00
N GLY A 210 6.51 6.31 -11.06
CA GLY A 210 6.55 5.98 -9.63
C GLY A 210 5.29 5.29 -9.10
N GLU A 211 4.12 5.63 -9.65
CA GLU A 211 2.84 4.97 -9.31
C GLU A 211 2.76 3.57 -9.92
N ALA A 212 3.30 3.39 -11.12
CA ALA A 212 3.35 2.10 -11.79
C ALA A 212 4.33 1.14 -11.09
N ILE A 213 5.50 1.61 -10.65
CA ILE A 213 6.44 0.82 -9.82
C ILE A 213 5.77 0.35 -8.53
N ARG A 214 5.03 1.23 -7.83
CA ARG A 214 4.28 0.84 -6.64
C ARG A 214 3.32 -0.31 -6.93
N ASP A 215 2.55 -0.22 -8.02
CA ASP A 215 1.58 -1.25 -8.40
C ASP A 215 2.30 -2.57 -8.76
N PHE A 216 3.37 -2.52 -9.55
CA PHE A 216 4.12 -3.73 -9.92
C PHE A 216 4.85 -4.37 -8.74
N MET A 217 5.35 -3.58 -7.80
CA MET A 217 5.94 -4.08 -6.57
C MET A 217 4.89 -4.80 -5.72
N ALA A 218 3.69 -4.22 -5.55
CA ALA A 218 2.60 -4.90 -4.86
C ALA A 218 2.23 -6.23 -5.53
N MET A 219 2.15 -6.26 -6.87
CA MET A 219 1.94 -7.50 -7.62
C MET A 219 3.07 -8.52 -7.42
N ALA A 220 4.33 -8.08 -7.42
CA ALA A 220 5.49 -8.94 -7.23
C ALA A 220 5.54 -9.55 -5.82
N ARG A 221 5.24 -8.76 -4.78
CA ARG A 221 5.16 -9.18 -3.37
C ARG A 221 4.10 -10.25 -3.12
N ALA A 222 2.98 -10.20 -3.86
CA ALA A 222 1.90 -11.18 -3.76
C ALA A 222 2.27 -12.55 -4.35
N ILE A 223 3.38 -12.66 -5.08
CA ILE A 223 3.85 -13.89 -5.71
C ILE A 223 5.08 -14.40 -4.94
N PRO A 224 5.16 -15.69 -4.57
CA PRO A 224 6.35 -16.23 -3.90
C PRO A 224 7.64 -16.16 -4.76
N THR A 225 8.80 -16.06 -4.12
CA THR A 225 10.12 -16.20 -4.75
C THR A 225 10.71 -17.60 -4.45
N GLY A 226 11.11 -18.33 -5.50
CA GLY A 226 11.82 -19.62 -5.34
C GLY A 226 10.99 -20.76 -4.74
N ASN A 227 11.64 -21.65 -3.98
CA ASN A 227 11.03 -22.79 -3.28
C ASN A 227 10.37 -22.40 -1.94
N ALA A 228 10.13 -21.11 -1.68
CA ALA A 228 9.35 -20.70 -0.53
C ALA A 228 7.97 -21.38 -0.61
N PRO A 229 7.43 -21.93 0.51
CA PRO A 229 6.11 -22.53 0.49
C PRO A 229 5.12 -21.52 -0.12
N PRO A 230 4.18 -21.95 -0.98
CA PRO A 230 3.29 -21.04 -1.66
C PRO A 230 2.56 -20.21 -0.61
N VAL A 231 2.93 -18.92 -0.51
CA VAL A 231 2.06 -17.94 0.13
C VAL A 231 0.81 -17.96 -0.72
N ARG A 232 -0.31 -18.36 -0.12
CA ARG A 232 -1.60 -18.40 -0.79
C ARG A 232 -1.78 -17.03 -1.45
N PRO A 233 -1.95 -16.95 -2.79
CA PRO A 233 -2.13 -15.67 -3.46
C PRO A 233 -3.29 -14.93 -2.78
N PRO A 234 -3.21 -13.59 -2.64
CA PRO A 234 -4.28 -12.82 -2.03
C PRO A 234 -5.60 -13.20 -2.70
N ALA A 235 -6.66 -13.36 -1.91
CA ALA A 235 -7.98 -13.65 -2.47
C ALA A 235 -8.39 -12.48 -3.38
N PRO A 236 -9.17 -12.74 -4.45
CA PRO A 236 -9.73 -11.67 -5.27
C PRO A 236 -10.39 -10.60 -4.40
N GLY A 237 -10.16 -9.33 -4.71
CA GLY A 237 -10.68 -8.22 -3.91
C GLY A 237 -9.90 -7.94 -2.61
N THR A 238 -8.67 -8.41 -2.43
CA THR A 238 -7.87 -8.19 -1.20
C THR A 238 -6.51 -7.53 -1.49
N VAL A 239 -5.91 -6.89 -0.49
CA VAL A 239 -4.59 -6.22 -0.62
C VAL A 239 -3.68 -6.73 0.47
N THR A 240 -2.59 -7.37 0.07
CA THR A 240 -1.62 -7.92 1.02
C THR A 240 -1.06 -6.85 1.93
N LEU A 241 -1.25 -7.05 3.23
CA LEU A 241 -0.63 -6.23 4.26
C LEU A 241 0.87 -6.56 4.36
N PRO A 242 1.75 -5.55 4.54
CA PRO A 242 3.15 -5.79 4.87
C PRO A 242 3.31 -6.76 6.05
N PRO A 243 4.45 -7.47 6.19
CA PRO A 243 4.72 -8.31 7.37
C PRO A 243 4.50 -7.57 8.70
N ALA A 244 4.27 -8.33 9.77
CA ALA A 244 4.18 -7.76 11.11
C ALA A 244 5.53 -7.15 11.52
N ASP A 245 5.49 -6.00 12.19
CA ASP A 245 6.71 -5.34 12.66
C ASP A 245 7.23 -6.05 13.92
N THR A 246 8.54 -5.91 14.17
CA THR A 246 9.17 -6.41 15.39
C THR A 246 9.87 -5.29 16.13
N ILE A 247 9.97 -5.42 17.46
CA ILE A 247 10.70 -4.46 18.30
C ILE A 247 12.20 -4.67 18.07
N THR A 248 12.88 -3.60 17.63
CA THR A 248 14.33 -3.58 17.39
C THR A 248 15.11 -2.91 18.52
N ALA A 249 14.43 -2.15 19.39
CA ALA A 249 15.02 -1.56 20.58
C ALA A 249 15.69 -2.62 21.45
N THR A 250 16.85 -2.32 22.02
CA THR A 250 17.64 -3.25 22.84
C THR A 250 17.65 -2.90 24.32
N GLY A 251 17.25 -1.68 24.68
CA GLY A 251 17.20 -1.19 26.03
C GLY A 251 16.14 -1.88 26.92
N PRO A 252 15.98 -1.37 28.15
CA PRO A 252 15.20 -2.05 29.18
C PRO A 252 13.70 -2.05 28.91
N PHE A 253 13.02 -3.04 29.50
CA PHE A 253 11.57 -3.14 29.48
C PHE A 253 10.94 -2.27 30.57
N PHE A 254 9.81 -1.68 30.21
CA PHE A 254 8.94 -0.95 31.11
C PHE A 254 7.49 -1.40 30.92
N GLN A 255 6.69 -1.22 31.94
CA GLN A 255 5.24 -1.37 31.90
C GLN A 255 4.61 0.01 32.12
N VAL A 256 3.58 0.33 31.33
CA VAL A 256 2.74 1.49 31.58
C VAL A 256 1.98 1.29 32.88
N ASP A 257 2.09 2.24 33.80
CA ASP A 257 1.44 2.21 35.11
C ASP A 257 0.73 3.53 35.37
N THR A 258 -0.59 3.52 35.18
CA THR A 258 -1.45 4.68 35.50
C THR A 258 -2.62 4.31 36.38
N ASN A 259 -3.01 3.03 36.44
CA ASN A 259 -4.18 2.51 37.15
C ASN A 259 -5.52 3.16 36.78
N ALA A 260 -5.57 3.99 35.72
CA ALA A 260 -6.75 4.80 35.42
C ALA A 260 -6.94 5.18 33.95
N ASN A 261 -5.86 5.42 33.19
CA ASN A 261 -5.95 5.98 31.83
C ASN A 261 -4.88 5.44 30.88
N THR A 262 -5.13 5.58 29.58
CA THR A 262 -4.08 5.36 28.58
C THR A 262 -2.99 6.42 28.68
N VAL A 263 -1.79 6.09 28.20
CA VAL A 263 -0.64 7.01 28.15
C VAL A 263 -0.32 7.41 26.72
N ARG A 264 -0.14 8.72 26.51
CA ARG A 264 0.20 9.26 25.19
C ARG A 264 1.65 8.98 24.83
N LEU A 265 1.84 8.24 23.74
CA LEU A 265 3.12 8.11 23.04
C LEU A 265 3.31 9.31 22.11
N ARG A 266 4.41 10.04 22.26
CA ARG A 266 4.63 11.33 21.59
C ARG A 266 5.74 11.27 20.54
N SER A 267 5.69 12.13 19.53
CA SER A 267 6.77 12.27 18.54
C SER A 267 8.00 13.00 19.05
N GLU A 268 7.89 13.71 20.17
CA GLU A 268 8.95 14.50 20.79
C GLU A 268 8.90 14.33 22.31
N ALA A 269 10.05 14.48 22.97
CA ALA A 269 10.21 14.47 24.43
C ALA A 269 9.66 15.75 25.10
N LYS A 270 8.42 16.11 24.79
CA LYS A 270 7.71 17.26 25.37
C LYS A 270 6.20 17.11 25.25
N ILE A 271 5.45 17.83 26.09
CA ILE A 271 4.01 18.04 25.86
C ILE A 271 3.87 19.21 24.88
N SER A 272 3.24 18.98 23.73
CA SER A 272 2.97 20.04 22.75
C SER A 272 1.87 21.00 23.20
N ASN A 273 1.75 22.14 22.52
CA ASN A 273 0.55 22.98 22.56
C ASN A 273 -0.01 23.09 21.12
N PRO A 274 -1.22 22.59 20.81
CA PRO A 274 -2.15 21.89 21.71
C PRO A 274 -1.61 20.53 22.17
N VAL A 275 -2.14 20.03 23.29
CA VAL A 275 -1.60 18.86 24.04
C VAL A 275 -1.61 17.53 23.26
N THR A 276 -2.35 17.49 22.15
CA THR A 276 -2.52 16.34 21.27
C THR A 276 -1.70 16.42 19.98
N ALA A 277 -1.12 17.57 19.63
CA ALA A 277 -0.48 17.77 18.33
C ALA A 277 0.63 16.76 18.02
N ASN A 278 1.45 16.46 19.03
CA ASN A 278 2.57 15.52 18.92
C ASN A 278 2.23 14.08 19.38
N VAL A 279 0.96 13.75 19.63
CA VAL A 279 0.55 12.39 20.02
C VAL A 279 0.51 11.50 18.77
N ARG A 280 1.20 10.35 18.86
CA ARG A 280 1.24 9.31 17.82
C ARG A 280 0.26 8.18 18.10
N ALA A 281 0.14 7.79 19.36
CA ALA A 281 -0.75 6.72 19.80
C ALA A 281 -1.02 6.84 21.31
N ASP A 282 -2.01 6.11 21.77
CA ASP A 282 -2.32 5.91 23.18
C ASP A 282 -1.99 4.46 23.57
N LEU A 283 -1.16 4.30 24.60
CA LEU A 283 -0.74 3.02 25.17
C LEU A 283 -1.69 2.63 26.31
N PRO A 284 -2.26 1.41 26.31
CA PRO A 284 -3.08 0.92 27.41
C PRO A 284 -2.30 0.87 28.73
N ASP A 285 -3.03 0.97 29.84
CA ASP A 285 -2.48 0.64 31.16
C ASP A 285 -2.02 -0.83 31.18
N GLY A 286 -0.92 -1.11 31.87
CA GLY A 286 -0.28 -2.43 31.87
C GLY A 286 0.44 -2.81 30.58
N HIS A 287 0.44 -1.97 29.54
CA HIS A 287 1.10 -2.29 28.28
C HIS A 287 2.63 -2.30 28.43
N VAL A 288 3.28 -3.35 27.95
CA VAL A 288 4.75 -3.48 28.01
C VAL A 288 5.38 -2.77 26.82
N VAL A 289 6.41 -1.98 27.09
CA VAL A 289 7.20 -1.25 26.11
C VAL A 289 8.69 -1.54 26.28
N ARG A 290 9.46 -1.39 25.21
CA ARG A 290 10.92 -1.54 25.25
C ARG A 290 11.59 -0.22 24.94
N ALA A 291 12.41 0.27 25.86
CA ALA A 291 13.14 1.51 25.65
C ALA A 291 14.27 1.32 24.64
N LEU A 292 14.58 2.37 23.88
CA LEU A 292 15.74 2.35 22.98
C LEU A 292 17.04 2.29 23.80
N THR A 293 17.24 3.28 24.65
CA THR A 293 18.36 3.34 25.60
C THR A 293 17.90 3.20 27.05
N GLY A 294 16.69 3.67 27.35
CA GLY A 294 16.17 3.78 28.72
C GLY A 294 16.57 5.06 29.46
N THR A 295 17.31 5.97 28.80
CA THR A 295 17.66 7.28 29.37
C THR A 295 16.53 8.27 29.13
N ALA A 296 16.13 8.98 30.18
CA ALA A 296 15.13 10.02 30.07
C ALA A 296 15.71 11.30 29.46
N VAL A 297 14.97 11.90 28.53
CA VAL A 297 15.20 13.23 27.97
C VAL A 297 14.00 14.09 28.32
N ASN A 298 14.21 15.20 29.05
CA ASN A 298 13.13 16.08 29.52
C ASN A 298 12.02 15.36 30.31
N GLY A 299 12.37 14.31 31.06
CA GLY A 299 11.40 13.49 31.80
C GLY A 299 10.59 12.52 30.93
N PHE A 300 11.03 12.27 29.69
CA PHE A 300 10.44 11.27 28.79
C PHE A 300 11.45 10.21 28.40
N ILE A 301 11.01 8.95 28.32
CA ILE A 301 11.80 7.83 27.81
C ILE A 301 11.35 7.54 26.39
N GLU A 302 12.30 7.37 25.47
CA GLU A 302 12.01 6.89 24.12
C GLU A 302 11.83 5.37 24.11
N VAL A 303 10.68 4.92 23.61
CA VAL A 303 10.25 3.52 23.64
C VAL A 303 9.72 3.06 22.29
N GLN A 304 9.76 1.75 22.09
CA GLN A 304 9.05 1.01 21.07
C GLN A 304 7.95 0.14 21.69
N ALA A 305 6.81 0.07 21.03
CA ALA A 305 5.65 -0.72 21.44
C ALA A 305 4.94 -1.33 20.22
N LEU A 306 4.40 -2.54 20.37
CA LEU A 306 3.55 -3.16 19.36
C LEU A 306 2.08 -2.96 19.73
N LEU A 307 1.34 -2.23 18.89
CA LEU A 307 -0.11 -2.02 19.05
C LEU A 307 -0.83 -2.68 17.89
N GLY A 308 -1.56 -3.76 18.13
CA GLY A 308 -2.28 -4.51 17.09
C GLY A 308 -1.34 -4.97 15.96
N GLY A 309 -0.19 -5.53 16.33
CA GLY A 309 0.85 -6.02 15.40
C GLY A 309 1.69 -4.95 14.69
N LYS A 310 1.43 -3.65 14.94
CA LYS A 310 2.17 -2.54 14.33
C LYS A 310 3.16 -1.92 15.31
N LEU A 311 4.39 -1.65 14.87
CA LEU A 311 5.40 -0.99 15.68
C LEU A 311 5.16 0.52 15.73
N PHE A 312 5.16 1.04 16.95
CA PHE A 312 5.18 2.46 17.24
C PHE A 312 6.45 2.80 18.01
N GLN A 313 7.09 3.90 17.62
CA GLN A 313 8.21 4.50 18.34
C GLN A 313 7.86 5.93 18.76
N GLY A 314 8.25 6.31 19.96
CA GLY A 314 8.08 7.67 20.46
C GLY A 314 8.45 7.82 21.93
N PHE A 315 8.04 8.93 22.52
CA PHE A 315 8.39 9.34 23.88
C PHE A 315 7.21 9.19 24.84
N VAL A 316 7.47 8.60 26.01
CA VAL A 316 6.50 8.41 27.09
C VAL A 316 7.03 9.07 28.36
N ALA A 317 6.17 9.72 29.14
CA ALA A 317 6.59 10.37 30.38
C ALA A 317 7.10 9.30 31.37
N GLU A 318 8.32 9.48 31.87
CA GLU A 318 9.01 8.52 32.73
C GLU A 318 8.20 8.16 33.98
N ARG A 319 7.56 9.15 34.60
CA ARG A 319 6.71 8.98 35.80
C ARG A 319 5.50 8.05 35.62
N LEU A 320 5.18 7.65 34.38
CA LEU A 320 4.06 6.75 34.05
C LEU A 320 4.57 5.36 33.63
N LEU A 321 5.85 5.09 33.84
CA LEU A 321 6.52 3.84 33.52
C LEU A 321 7.15 3.25 34.78
N VAL A 322 6.97 1.94 34.94
CA VAL A 322 7.69 1.15 35.94
C VAL A 322 8.57 0.13 35.24
N ARG A 323 9.74 -0.17 35.80
CA ARG A 323 10.65 -1.19 35.25
C ARG A 323 9.92 -2.54 35.24
N ALA A 324 10.00 -3.23 34.11
CA ALA A 324 9.45 -4.55 33.94
C ALA A 324 10.55 -5.56 33.61
N ALA A 325 10.33 -6.83 33.96
CA ALA A 325 11.11 -7.91 33.40
C ALA A 325 10.85 -7.99 31.89
N ALA A 326 11.78 -8.56 31.13
CA ALA A 326 11.48 -8.93 29.76
C ALA A 326 10.25 -9.85 29.77
N PRO A 327 9.24 -9.59 28.92
CA PRO A 327 8.15 -10.53 28.77
C PRO A 327 8.79 -11.88 28.41
N ALA A 328 8.36 -12.94 29.10
CA ALA A 328 8.83 -14.27 28.76
C ALA A 328 8.67 -14.45 27.25
N PRO A 329 9.69 -14.94 26.51
CA PRO A 329 9.46 -15.34 25.13
C PRO A 329 8.22 -16.23 25.19
N ALA A 330 7.25 -15.98 24.32
CA ALA A 330 6.08 -16.83 24.23
C ALA A 330 6.64 -18.23 23.96
N LEU A 331 6.79 -19.03 25.02
CA LEU A 331 6.92 -20.46 24.91
C LEU A 331 5.72 -20.80 24.05
N VAL A 332 6.00 -21.34 22.87
CA VAL A 332 5.00 -22.06 22.10
C VAL A 332 4.51 -23.11 23.07
N ARG A 333 3.48 -22.76 23.85
CA ARG A 333 2.76 -23.70 24.66
C ARG A 333 2.09 -24.54 23.59
N GLU A 334 2.66 -25.71 23.33
CA GLU A 334 1.96 -26.90 22.85
C GLU A 334 0.87 -27.34 23.85
N SER A 335 0.21 -26.39 24.50
CA SER A 335 -1.06 -26.62 25.14
C SER A 335 -2.06 -26.70 24.00
N ALA A 336 -2.50 -27.91 23.70
CA ALA A 336 -3.67 -28.22 22.88
C ALA A 336 -4.98 -27.69 23.50
N GLU A 337 -5.00 -26.45 24.02
CA GLU A 337 -6.25 -25.70 24.14
C GLU A 337 -6.65 -25.37 22.71
N ALA A 338 -7.72 -26.03 22.25
CA ALA A 338 -8.33 -25.75 20.97
C ALA A 338 -8.43 -24.23 20.79
N ALA A 339 -7.92 -23.72 19.66
CA ALA A 339 -8.07 -22.32 19.32
C ALA A 339 -9.52 -21.90 19.58
N PRO A 340 -9.77 -20.79 20.31
CA PRO A 340 -11.12 -20.40 20.66
C PRO A 340 -11.97 -20.36 19.38
N ALA A 341 -13.17 -20.95 19.45
CA ALA A 341 -14.06 -21.04 18.29
C ALA A 341 -14.14 -19.68 17.58
N PRO A 342 -14.06 -19.64 16.24
CA PRO A 342 -14.10 -18.39 15.51
C PRO A 342 -15.41 -17.66 15.84
N ILE A 343 -15.30 -16.39 16.23
CA ILE A 343 -16.48 -15.57 16.50
C ILE A 343 -17.11 -15.26 15.14
N PRO A 344 -18.35 -15.68 14.86
CA PRO A 344 -18.97 -15.43 13.57
C PRO A 344 -19.25 -13.93 13.37
N GLU A 345 -19.26 -13.51 12.11
CA GLU A 345 -19.77 -12.19 11.74
C GLU A 345 -21.23 -12.04 12.18
N ALA A 346 -21.54 -10.95 12.88
CA ALA A 346 -22.91 -10.61 13.25
C ALA A 346 -23.60 -9.88 12.09
N HIS A 347 -24.68 -10.47 11.56
CA HIS A 347 -25.54 -9.89 10.53
C HIS A 347 -27.00 -10.01 10.91
N LEU A 348 -27.78 -8.94 10.78
CA LEU A 348 -29.23 -9.02 10.92
C LEU A 348 -29.86 -9.51 9.61
N ALA A 349 -30.63 -10.59 9.68
CA ALA A 349 -31.45 -11.03 8.56
C ALA A 349 -32.50 -9.96 8.18
N ALA A 350 -32.69 -9.78 6.88
CA ALA A 350 -33.84 -9.05 6.36
C ALA A 350 -35.09 -9.94 6.45
N ALA A 351 -36.24 -9.32 6.73
CA ALA A 351 -37.50 -10.01 6.49
C ALA A 351 -37.65 -10.28 4.98
N PRO A 352 -38.23 -11.41 4.55
CA PRO A 352 -38.47 -11.70 3.15
C PRO A 352 -39.12 -10.52 2.42
N GLY A 353 -38.61 -10.16 1.25
CA GLY A 353 -39.11 -9.04 0.44
C GLY A 353 -38.67 -7.63 0.89
N THR A 354 -37.93 -7.50 2.00
CA THR A 354 -37.43 -6.19 2.47
C THR A 354 -36.09 -5.85 1.83
N VAL A 355 -36.01 -4.67 1.20
CA VAL A 355 -34.78 -4.12 0.64
C VAL A 355 -34.32 -2.92 1.46
N THR A 356 -33.10 -2.97 1.99
CA THR A 356 -32.48 -1.82 2.65
C THR A 356 -31.78 -0.97 1.59
N LYS A 357 -32.21 0.28 1.43
CA LYS A 357 -31.82 1.18 0.34
C LYS A 357 -31.05 2.39 0.85
N ARG A 358 -30.16 2.95 0.02
CA ARG A 358 -29.51 4.25 0.25
C ARG A 358 -30.52 5.40 0.35
N THR A 359 -31.62 5.32 -0.38
CA THR A 359 -32.70 6.33 -0.37
C THR A 359 -33.62 6.22 0.85
N GLY A 360 -33.51 5.15 1.64
CA GLY A 360 -34.24 4.97 2.89
C GLY A 360 -33.53 5.61 4.08
N ILE A 361 -34.18 5.61 5.24
CA ILE A 361 -33.56 6.06 6.49
C ILE A 361 -32.58 5.00 7.00
N ALA A 362 -31.52 5.47 7.65
CA ALA A 362 -30.54 4.66 8.35
C ALA A 362 -31.21 3.69 9.35
N GLY A 363 -30.69 2.46 9.40
CA GLY A 363 -31.16 1.44 10.34
C GLY A 363 -30.08 0.39 10.62
N ALA A 364 -30.42 -0.63 11.39
CA ALA A 364 -29.51 -1.68 11.84
C ALA A 364 -29.12 -2.72 10.77
N ARG A 365 -29.78 -2.71 9.60
CA ARG A 365 -29.51 -3.66 8.51
C ARG A 365 -28.54 -3.09 7.48
N SER A 366 -27.73 -3.96 6.90
CA SER A 366 -26.86 -3.68 5.75
C SER A 366 -27.68 -3.38 4.49
N LEU A 367 -27.10 -2.64 3.55
CA LEU A 367 -27.68 -2.46 2.21
C LEU A 367 -27.92 -3.80 1.51
N SER A 368 -29.01 -3.87 0.76
CA SER A 368 -29.42 -5.07 0.02
C SER A 368 -30.08 -4.74 -1.33
N GLU A 369 -29.77 -3.59 -1.90
CA GLU A 369 -30.22 -3.21 -3.25
C GLU A 369 -29.68 -4.18 -4.31
N PRO A 370 -30.41 -4.43 -5.41
CA PRO A 370 -29.88 -5.19 -6.53
C PRO A 370 -28.73 -4.43 -7.21
N ALA A 371 -27.82 -5.16 -7.86
CA ALA A 371 -26.72 -4.62 -8.66
C ALA A 371 -25.80 -3.62 -7.91
N MET A 372 -25.55 -3.87 -6.62
CA MET A 372 -24.54 -3.13 -5.87
C MET A 372 -23.14 -3.44 -6.44
N PRO A 373 -22.26 -2.44 -6.63
CA PRO A 373 -20.88 -2.68 -7.00
C PRO A 373 -20.16 -3.43 -5.88
N ALA A 374 -19.16 -4.22 -6.25
CA ALA A 374 -18.32 -4.96 -5.32
C ALA A 374 -16.86 -4.87 -5.74
N ARG A 375 -15.96 -5.07 -4.77
CA ARG A 375 -14.52 -5.19 -5.00
C ARG A 375 -14.15 -6.67 -5.20
N ALA A 376 -13.56 -7.00 -6.34
CA ALA A 376 -13.23 -8.36 -6.76
C ALA A 376 -11.97 -8.46 -7.64
N ALA A 377 -11.41 -7.35 -8.13
CA ALA A 377 -10.21 -7.36 -8.96
C ALA A 377 -9.00 -7.99 -8.25
N GLU A 378 -8.03 -8.43 -9.04
CA GLU A 378 -6.79 -9.08 -8.55
C GLU A 378 -5.56 -8.18 -8.66
N ASP A 379 -5.70 -7.03 -9.33
CA ASP A 379 -4.64 -6.05 -9.51
C ASP A 379 -4.98 -4.69 -8.86
N PRO A 380 -3.97 -3.90 -8.45
CA PRO A 380 -4.20 -2.62 -7.79
C PRO A 380 -5.04 -1.62 -8.60
N ALA A 381 -5.01 -1.66 -9.94
CA ALA A 381 -5.79 -0.72 -10.74
C ALA A 381 -7.28 -1.06 -10.71
N GLY A 382 -7.64 -2.31 -10.98
CA GLY A 382 -9.01 -2.77 -10.87
C GLY A 382 -9.58 -2.56 -9.46
N LEU A 383 -8.80 -2.84 -8.41
CA LEU A 383 -9.24 -2.65 -7.03
C LEU A 383 -9.58 -1.18 -6.72
N ARG A 384 -8.78 -0.23 -7.22
CA ARG A 384 -9.08 1.21 -7.07
C ARG A 384 -10.34 1.61 -7.83
N ASP A 385 -10.50 1.12 -9.06
CA ASP A 385 -11.67 1.44 -9.89
C ASP A 385 -12.96 0.94 -9.24
N GLU A 386 -12.93 -0.27 -8.67
CA GLU A 386 -14.07 -0.85 -7.94
C GLU A 386 -14.36 -0.11 -6.64
N LEU A 387 -13.34 0.30 -5.86
CA LEU A 387 -13.54 1.16 -4.69
C LEU A 387 -14.17 2.50 -5.09
N ASN A 388 -13.75 3.07 -6.21
CA ASN A 388 -14.34 4.29 -6.74
C ASN A 388 -15.80 4.08 -7.17
N ALA A 389 -16.12 2.98 -7.84
CA ALA A 389 -17.49 2.62 -8.19
C ALA A 389 -18.38 2.46 -6.95
N ILE A 390 -17.85 1.86 -5.87
CA ILE A 390 -18.54 1.77 -4.58
C ILE A 390 -18.81 3.16 -4.00
N ILE A 391 -17.83 4.07 -4.00
CA ILE A 391 -17.99 5.43 -3.50
C ILE A 391 -19.04 6.21 -4.31
N ASP A 392 -19.01 6.08 -5.64
CA ASP A 392 -19.98 6.74 -6.53
C ASP A 392 -21.38 6.16 -6.43
N TYR A 393 -21.49 4.87 -6.12
CA TYR A 393 -22.74 4.25 -5.75
C TYR A 393 -23.23 4.79 -4.41
N LEU A 394 -22.43 4.73 -3.34
CA LEU A 394 -22.89 5.18 -2.02
C LEU A 394 -23.25 6.67 -2.01
N ALA A 395 -22.48 7.51 -2.71
CA ALA A 395 -22.82 8.91 -3.01
C ALA A 395 -23.37 9.68 -1.81
N THR A 396 -22.57 9.80 -0.75
CA THR A 396 -22.99 10.40 0.53
C THR A 396 -23.43 11.86 0.41
N ASP A 397 -22.96 12.56 -0.61
CA ASP A 397 -23.30 13.94 -0.95
C ASP A 397 -24.64 14.06 -1.72
N ASP A 398 -25.20 12.97 -2.22
CA ASP A 398 -26.49 13.00 -2.92
C ASP A 398 -27.63 13.13 -1.88
N PRO A 399 -28.39 14.23 -1.87
CA PRO A 399 -29.44 14.45 -0.88
C PRO A 399 -30.57 13.41 -0.95
N ARG A 400 -30.69 12.66 -2.06
CA ARG A 400 -31.64 11.55 -2.20
C ARG A 400 -31.23 10.34 -1.37
N HIS A 401 -29.93 10.18 -1.05
CA HIS A 401 -29.40 9.07 -0.27
C HIS A 401 -29.54 9.33 1.23
N LYS A 402 -30.80 9.39 1.69
CA LYS A 402 -31.19 9.73 3.08
C LYS A 402 -30.49 8.92 4.16
N ARG A 403 -30.02 7.71 3.84
CA ARG A 403 -29.28 6.84 4.76
C ARG A 403 -28.01 7.48 5.32
N TYR A 404 -27.43 8.43 4.58
CA TYR A 404 -26.17 9.10 4.94
C TYR A 404 -26.36 10.56 5.32
N GLN A 405 -27.55 11.12 5.12
CA GLN A 405 -27.78 12.55 5.32
C GLN A 405 -27.90 12.87 6.81
N PRO A 406 -27.11 13.83 7.34
CA PRO A 406 -27.25 14.25 8.72
C PRO A 406 -28.61 14.90 8.96
N HIS A 407 -29.24 14.60 10.10
CA HIS A 407 -30.48 15.24 10.54
C HIS A 407 -30.57 15.22 12.06
N ASP A 408 -31.25 16.19 12.67
CA ASP A 408 -31.51 16.27 14.12
C ASP A 408 -30.26 16.12 15.02
N GLY A 409 -29.10 16.61 14.54
CA GLY A 409 -27.81 16.48 15.23
C GLY A 409 -27.18 15.08 15.17
N ALA A 410 -27.81 14.11 14.49
CA ALA A 410 -27.27 12.80 14.21
C ALA A 410 -26.43 12.79 12.92
N THR A 411 -25.38 11.96 12.90
CA THR A 411 -24.55 11.70 11.73
C THR A 411 -24.40 10.18 11.54
N PHE A 412 -24.16 9.76 10.30
CA PHE A 412 -24.26 8.35 9.91
C PHE A 412 -22.93 7.79 9.39
N CYS A 413 -21.82 8.33 9.92
CA CYS A 413 -20.47 7.95 9.50
C CYS A 413 -20.17 6.47 9.69
N ASN A 414 -20.62 5.87 10.79
CA ASN A 414 -20.49 4.43 11.07
C ASN A 414 -21.30 3.57 10.09
N ILE A 415 -22.48 4.03 9.67
CA ILE A 415 -23.32 3.29 8.73
C ILE A 415 -22.71 3.35 7.33
N TYR A 416 -22.25 4.53 6.91
CA TYR A 416 -21.51 4.69 5.66
C TYR A 416 -20.25 3.83 5.63
N ALA A 417 -19.43 3.87 6.69
CA ALA A 417 -18.23 3.05 6.78
C ALA A 417 -18.55 1.55 6.72
N HIS A 418 -19.61 1.11 7.39
CA HIS A 418 -20.10 -0.27 7.30
C HIS A 418 -20.49 -0.65 5.86
N ASP A 419 -21.32 0.16 5.20
CA ASP A 419 -21.79 -0.13 3.85
C ASP A 419 -20.61 -0.12 2.85
N TYR A 420 -19.68 0.84 2.98
CA TYR A 420 -18.44 0.88 2.20
C TYR A 420 -17.61 -0.39 2.39
N CYS A 421 -17.35 -0.78 3.64
CA CYS A 421 -16.60 -2.00 3.95
C CYS A 421 -17.29 -3.25 3.39
N ARG A 422 -18.61 -3.36 3.56
CA ARG A 422 -19.42 -4.50 3.12
C ARG A 422 -19.40 -4.69 1.61
N LEU A 423 -19.47 -3.59 0.85
CA LEU A 423 -19.38 -3.61 -0.62
C LEU A 423 -17.93 -3.89 -1.07
N ALA A 424 -16.94 -3.43 -0.31
CA ALA A 424 -15.53 -3.70 -0.57
C ALA A 424 -15.06 -5.10 -0.14
N GLY A 425 -15.97 -5.98 0.32
CA GLY A 425 -15.67 -7.35 0.73
C GLY A 425 -15.01 -7.48 2.10
N THR A 426 -15.15 -6.49 2.98
CA THR A 426 -14.51 -6.44 4.29
C THR A 426 -15.53 -6.36 5.42
N TYR A 427 -15.29 -7.06 6.53
CA TYR A 427 -16.22 -7.05 7.65
C TYR A 427 -15.93 -5.89 8.60
N LEU A 428 -16.88 -4.97 8.68
CA LEU A 428 -16.99 -3.98 9.75
C LEU A 428 -18.41 -4.12 10.32
N PRO A 429 -18.61 -4.27 11.64
CA PRO A 429 -19.94 -4.56 12.16
C PRO A 429 -20.91 -3.40 11.96
N ARG A 430 -22.16 -3.70 11.61
CA ARG A 430 -23.31 -2.78 11.79
C ARG A 430 -24.03 -3.03 13.10
N VAL A 431 -24.09 -4.30 13.46
CA VAL A 431 -24.49 -4.82 14.76
C VAL A 431 -23.37 -5.71 15.28
N TRP A 432 -23.32 -5.92 16.58
CA TRP A 432 -22.36 -6.83 17.20
C TRP A 432 -22.99 -7.64 18.32
N TRP A 433 -22.43 -8.82 18.58
CA TRP A 433 -22.89 -9.74 19.61
C TRP A 433 -22.91 -9.09 21.00
N SER A 434 -23.99 -9.31 21.73
CA SER A 434 -24.07 -8.97 23.15
C SER A 434 -23.13 -9.85 23.97
N GLN A 435 -22.75 -9.40 25.18
CA GLN A 435 -21.87 -10.19 26.04
C GLN A 435 -22.41 -11.60 26.35
N PRO A 436 -23.71 -11.80 26.66
CA PRO A 436 -24.27 -13.14 26.80
C PRO A 436 -24.14 -13.98 25.54
N ALA A 437 -24.33 -13.41 24.35
CA ALA A 437 -24.18 -14.13 23.08
C ALA A 437 -22.72 -14.52 22.83
N LEU A 438 -21.76 -13.65 23.14
CA LEU A 438 -20.32 -13.97 23.07
C LEU A 438 -19.94 -15.13 24.00
N LEU A 439 -20.50 -15.20 25.21
CA LEU A 439 -20.29 -16.34 26.12
C LEU A 439 -20.89 -17.64 25.58
N GLN A 440 -22.03 -17.57 24.87
CA GLN A 440 -22.61 -18.73 24.19
C GLN A 440 -21.71 -19.20 23.04
N ILE A 441 -21.22 -18.28 22.21
CA ILE A 441 -20.29 -18.56 21.11
C ILE A 441 -19.00 -19.20 21.63
N ALA A 442 -18.44 -18.70 22.73
CA ALA A 442 -17.25 -19.27 23.36
C ALA A 442 -17.45 -20.72 23.85
N ARG A 443 -18.70 -21.14 24.09
CA ARG A 443 -19.09 -22.51 24.44
C ARG A 443 -19.44 -23.37 23.21
N GLY A 444 -19.16 -22.89 22.00
CA GLY A 444 -19.47 -23.57 20.75
C GLY A 444 -20.94 -23.51 20.33
N GLN A 445 -21.74 -22.61 20.92
CA GLN A 445 -23.13 -22.40 20.52
C GLN A 445 -23.23 -21.39 19.38
N SER A 446 -24.30 -21.47 18.59
CA SER A 446 -24.56 -20.58 17.44
C SER A 446 -25.83 -19.74 17.68
N PRO A 447 -25.79 -18.70 18.52
CA PRO A 447 -26.95 -17.84 18.76
C PRO A 447 -27.40 -17.17 17.47
N GLN A 448 -28.72 -17.03 17.30
CA GLN A 448 -29.28 -16.31 16.15
C GLN A 448 -29.19 -14.79 16.38
N PRO A 449 -28.74 -13.98 15.40
CA PRO A 449 -28.73 -12.53 15.51
C PRO A 449 -30.15 -11.95 15.64
N ARG A 450 -30.46 -11.36 16.80
CA ARG A 450 -31.73 -10.71 17.12
C ARG A 450 -31.45 -9.39 17.82
N LEU A 451 -31.87 -8.29 17.19
CA LEU A 451 -31.61 -6.94 17.67
C LEU A 451 -32.19 -6.72 19.08
N GLY A 452 -31.37 -6.20 19.98
CA GLY A 452 -31.72 -5.95 21.39
C GLY A 452 -31.77 -7.21 22.26
N SER A 453 -31.42 -8.38 21.71
CA SER A 453 -31.39 -9.66 22.43
C SER A 453 -30.01 -10.31 22.38
N SER A 454 -29.56 -10.68 21.18
CA SER A 454 -28.25 -11.30 20.96
C SER A 454 -27.27 -10.40 20.24
N VAL A 455 -27.75 -9.32 19.60
CA VAL A 455 -26.91 -8.30 18.96
C VAL A 455 -27.45 -6.90 19.21
N ASP A 456 -26.54 -5.92 19.26
CA ASP A 456 -26.86 -4.51 19.41
C ASP A 456 -26.21 -3.69 18.28
N GLU A 457 -26.80 -2.53 17.96
CA GLU A 457 -26.20 -1.59 17.00
C GLU A 457 -24.87 -1.04 17.50
N VAL A 458 -23.86 -1.01 16.62
CA VAL A 458 -22.56 -0.41 16.95
C VAL A 458 -22.48 1.05 16.49
N ARG A 459 -22.10 1.93 17.41
CA ARG A 459 -21.80 3.35 17.12
C ARG A 459 -20.32 3.50 16.76
N ALA A 460 -19.92 4.67 16.27
CA ALA A 460 -18.51 4.94 15.93
C ALA A 460 -17.54 4.71 17.12
N ASN A 461 -17.96 5.02 18.35
CA ASN A 461 -17.17 4.74 19.56
C ASN A 461 -17.01 3.23 19.81
N ASP A 462 -18.03 2.44 19.51
CA ASP A 462 -18.03 0.99 19.70
C ASP A 462 -17.20 0.31 18.62
N ILE A 463 -17.26 0.82 17.38
CA ILE A 463 -16.39 0.37 16.28
C ILE A 463 -14.92 0.58 16.63
N PHE A 464 -14.54 1.70 17.25
CA PHE A 464 -13.16 1.91 17.70
C PHE A 464 -12.69 0.79 18.64
N ARG A 465 -13.52 0.44 19.63
CA ARG A 465 -13.22 -0.63 20.59
C ARG A 465 -13.24 -2.00 19.92
N TRP A 466 -14.21 -2.24 19.04
CA TRP A 466 -14.32 -3.48 18.29
C TRP A 466 -13.09 -3.73 17.41
N LEU A 467 -12.59 -2.72 16.70
CA LEU A 467 -11.37 -2.86 15.90
C LEU A 467 -10.16 -3.18 16.79
N ARG A 468 -10.05 -2.55 17.96
CA ARG A 468 -8.99 -2.84 18.95
C ARG A 468 -9.06 -4.27 19.47
N ASP A 469 -10.25 -4.75 19.80
CA ASP A 469 -10.44 -6.00 20.54
C ASP A 469 -10.62 -7.23 19.63
N PHE A 470 -11.22 -7.04 18.45
CA PHE A 470 -11.57 -8.12 17.51
C PHE A 470 -11.00 -7.92 16.11
N GLY A 471 -10.62 -6.70 15.73
CA GLY A 471 -10.29 -6.35 14.34
C GLY A 471 -9.28 -7.29 13.67
N GLU A 472 -8.22 -7.70 14.38
CA GLU A 472 -7.20 -8.61 13.87
C GLU A 472 -7.78 -9.97 13.42
N ARG A 473 -8.75 -10.50 14.16
CA ARG A 473 -9.44 -11.75 13.81
C ARG A 473 -10.31 -11.62 12.55
N PHE A 474 -10.62 -10.39 12.16
CA PHE A 474 -11.39 -10.03 10.97
C PHE A 474 -10.54 -9.32 9.91
N GLY A 475 -9.22 -9.52 9.92
CA GLY A 475 -8.33 -9.01 8.87
C GLY A 475 -7.91 -7.55 8.99
N TRP A 476 -8.27 -6.87 10.08
CA TRP A 476 -7.85 -5.49 10.34
C TRP A 476 -6.51 -5.41 11.06
N ARG A 477 -5.66 -4.46 10.66
CA ARG A 477 -4.39 -4.15 11.32
C ARG A 477 -4.24 -2.66 11.54
N ARG A 478 -3.56 -2.27 12.61
CA ARG A 478 -3.23 -0.86 12.84
C ARG A 478 -2.19 -0.35 11.83
N ALA A 479 -2.35 0.90 11.41
CA ALA A 479 -1.33 1.69 10.74
C ALA A 479 -0.74 2.73 11.71
N ALA A 480 0.54 3.08 11.50
CA ALA A 480 1.24 4.05 12.34
C ALA A 480 1.07 5.49 11.84
N THR A 481 0.78 5.68 10.55
CA THR A 481 0.70 7.00 9.92
C THR A 481 -0.43 7.09 8.90
N VAL A 482 -0.91 8.31 8.63
CA VAL A 482 -1.85 8.56 7.52
C VAL A 482 -1.20 8.36 6.14
N THR A 483 0.12 8.44 6.06
CA THR A 483 0.91 8.08 4.88
C THR A 483 0.69 6.61 4.52
N GLU A 484 0.85 5.72 5.50
CA GLU A 484 0.61 4.28 5.34
C GLU A 484 -0.86 3.98 4.97
N LEU A 485 -1.82 4.69 5.57
CA LEU A 485 -3.23 4.59 5.18
C LEU A 485 -3.46 4.97 3.71
N GLN A 486 -2.94 6.12 3.28
CA GLN A 486 -3.14 6.59 1.92
C GLN A 486 -2.46 5.68 0.91
N ASP A 487 -1.27 5.18 1.22
CA ASP A 487 -0.54 4.25 0.34
C ASP A 487 -1.31 2.94 0.16
N HIS A 488 -1.86 2.40 1.24
CA HIS A 488 -2.71 1.22 1.19
C HIS A 488 -4.01 1.46 0.40
N ALA A 489 -4.67 2.60 0.61
CA ALA A 489 -5.83 2.99 -0.19
C ALA A 489 -5.47 3.15 -1.69
N ASN A 490 -4.29 3.68 -1.99
CA ASN A 490 -3.77 3.79 -3.35
C ASN A 490 -3.38 2.44 -3.97
N LEU A 491 -3.34 1.34 -3.22
CA LEU A 491 -3.26 -0.02 -3.76
C LEU A 491 -4.65 -0.65 -3.95
N GLY A 492 -5.73 0.10 -3.68
CA GLY A 492 -7.09 -0.40 -3.71
C GLY A 492 -7.49 -1.12 -2.41
N GLY A 493 -6.77 -0.89 -1.31
CA GLY A 493 -7.02 -1.47 0.00
C GLY A 493 -8.01 -0.67 0.85
N VAL A 494 -8.81 -1.35 1.68
CA VAL A 494 -9.77 -0.69 2.57
C VAL A 494 -9.04 -0.10 3.79
N SER A 495 -9.25 1.18 4.02
CA SER A 495 -8.50 1.97 5.02
C SER A 495 -9.43 2.89 5.80
N LEU A 496 -9.33 2.92 7.13
CA LEU A 496 -10.20 3.72 7.99
C LEU A 496 -9.42 4.59 8.98
N ILE A 497 -9.93 5.79 9.24
CA ILE A 497 -9.56 6.59 10.42
C ILE A 497 -10.74 6.56 11.38
N VAL A 498 -10.50 6.17 12.63
CA VAL A 498 -11.54 6.08 13.67
C VAL A 498 -11.11 6.84 14.90
N ALA A 499 -11.97 7.72 15.42
CA ALA A 499 -11.71 8.49 16.62
C ALA A 499 -12.88 8.43 17.61
N ARG A 500 -12.57 8.08 18.86
CA ARG A 500 -13.53 7.89 19.94
C ARG A 500 -13.76 9.19 20.70
N ARG A 501 -15.02 9.53 21.00
CA ARG A 501 -15.33 10.71 21.83
C ARG A 501 -14.84 10.55 23.26
N ARG A 502 -14.40 11.67 23.83
CA ARG A 502 -14.10 11.79 25.25
C ARG A 502 -15.35 11.91 26.11
N GLN A 503 -16.33 12.69 25.66
CA GLN A 503 -17.59 12.86 26.38
C GLN A 503 -18.52 11.67 26.12
N ASP A 504 -18.99 11.05 27.19
CA ASP A 504 -20.00 9.99 27.11
C ASP A 504 -21.31 10.50 26.52
N GLY A 505 -22.01 9.62 25.79
CA GLY A 505 -23.24 9.97 25.07
C GLY A 505 -23.02 10.74 23.75
N ARG A 506 -21.81 11.26 23.47
CA ARG A 506 -21.49 11.89 22.17
C ARG A 506 -20.93 10.87 21.17
N SER A 507 -21.28 11.05 19.89
CA SER A 507 -20.81 10.18 18.81
C SER A 507 -19.35 10.45 18.43
N GLY A 508 -18.58 9.36 18.33
CA GLY A 508 -17.27 9.31 17.67
C GLY A 508 -17.34 9.70 16.19
N HIS A 509 -16.21 9.59 15.50
CA HIS A 509 -16.17 9.83 14.06
C HIS A 509 -15.33 8.77 13.37
N ILE A 510 -15.79 8.35 12.19
CA ILE A 510 -15.12 7.36 11.34
C ILE A 510 -15.21 7.80 9.89
N VAL A 511 -14.12 7.64 9.15
CA VAL A 511 -14.06 7.97 7.71
C VAL A 511 -13.31 6.87 6.98
N ALA A 512 -13.70 6.65 5.72
CA ALA A 512 -12.89 5.88 4.79
C ALA A 512 -11.79 6.77 4.23
N VAL A 513 -10.55 6.26 4.21
CA VAL A 513 -9.47 6.81 3.38
C VAL A 513 -9.53 6.09 2.04
N VAL A 514 -9.64 6.86 0.97
CA VAL A 514 -9.98 6.35 -0.37
C VAL A 514 -8.84 6.61 -1.35
N PRO A 515 -8.77 5.88 -2.48
CA PRO A 515 -7.71 6.07 -3.46
C PRO A 515 -7.66 7.52 -3.97
N GLU A 516 -6.45 8.04 -4.18
CA GLU A 516 -6.26 9.28 -4.93
C GLU A 516 -6.73 9.10 -6.38
N THR A 517 -7.28 10.17 -6.96
CA THR A 517 -7.67 10.22 -8.37
C THR A 517 -6.83 11.26 -9.11
N GLY A 518 -7.14 11.51 -10.39
CA GLY A 518 -6.57 12.63 -11.14
C GLY A 518 -6.86 13.98 -10.46
N ASP A 519 -8.08 14.13 -9.93
CA ASP A 519 -8.60 15.40 -9.39
C ASP A 519 -8.43 15.51 -7.87
N GLU A 520 -8.55 14.40 -7.14
CA GLU A 520 -8.52 14.38 -5.69
C GLU A 520 -7.24 13.73 -5.17
N THR A 521 -6.40 14.52 -4.53
CA THR A 521 -5.07 14.10 -4.07
C THR A 521 -4.83 14.42 -2.60
N ALA A 522 -4.08 13.57 -1.93
CA ALA A 522 -3.68 13.76 -0.55
C ALA A 522 -2.66 14.91 -0.47
N LYS A 523 -2.80 15.74 0.57
CA LYS A 523 -1.81 16.78 0.85
C LYS A 523 -0.58 16.15 1.48
N ARG A 524 0.61 16.55 1.03
CA ARG A 524 1.91 16.10 1.56
C ARG A 524 2.73 17.27 2.07
N ASN A 525 3.64 17.01 3.02
CA ASN A 525 4.62 17.99 3.48
C ASN A 525 5.89 17.97 2.60
N ALA A 526 6.88 18.81 2.93
CA ALA A 526 8.14 18.89 2.17
C ALA A 526 8.96 17.59 2.19
N ALA A 527 8.74 16.70 3.17
CA ALA A 527 9.36 15.38 3.25
C ALA A 527 8.55 14.30 2.51
N GLY A 528 7.46 14.67 1.81
CA GLY A 528 6.60 13.74 1.08
C GLY A 528 5.58 12.99 1.95
N ALA A 529 5.59 13.16 3.28
CA ALA A 529 4.65 12.51 4.17
C ALA A 529 3.23 13.11 4.03
N VAL A 530 2.22 12.25 4.01
CA VAL A 530 0.81 12.69 3.93
C VAL A 530 0.44 13.42 5.21
N THR A 531 -0.23 14.56 5.06
CA THR A 531 -0.78 15.36 6.16
C THR A 531 -2.31 15.42 6.11
N MET A 532 -2.90 15.34 4.92
CA MET A 532 -4.36 15.29 4.75
C MET A 532 -4.70 14.21 3.71
N PRO A 533 -5.10 13.00 4.14
CA PRO A 533 -5.48 11.94 3.22
C PRO A 533 -6.80 12.27 2.51
N VAL A 534 -7.01 11.68 1.34
CA VAL A 534 -8.29 11.72 0.63
C VAL A 534 -9.27 10.83 1.39
N GLN A 535 -10.40 11.41 1.75
CA GLN A 535 -11.43 10.78 2.57
C GLN A 535 -12.74 10.70 1.80
N SER A 536 -13.60 9.77 2.23
CA SER A 536 -15.02 9.78 1.93
C SER A 536 -15.80 9.79 3.25
N GLN A 537 -16.83 10.62 3.33
CA GLN A 537 -17.46 10.94 4.62
C GLN A 537 -18.98 11.09 4.53
N ALA A 538 -19.66 10.51 5.54
CA ALA A 538 -21.04 10.79 5.91
C ALA A 538 -21.09 11.41 7.32
N GLY A 539 -20.76 12.69 7.44
CA GLY A 539 -20.55 13.39 8.71
C GLY A 539 -21.53 14.55 8.87
N THR A 540 -21.05 15.64 9.50
CA THR A 540 -21.79 16.92 9.49
C THR A 540 -21.84 17.52 8.08
N VAL A 541 -20.78 17.31 7.31
CA VAL A 541 -20.70 17.67 5.89
C VAL A 541 -20.31 16.41 5.13
N ASN A 542 -21.14 16.02 4.17
CA ASN A 542 -20.91 14.85 3.35
C ASN A 542 -20.13 15.22 2.09
N PHE A 543 -19.24 14.34 1.68
CA PHE A 543 -18.54 14.41 0.40
C PHE A 543 -18.08 13.02 0.00
N ARG A 544 -18.11 12.73 -1.31
CA ARG A 544 -17.63 11.45 -1.86
C ARG A 544 -16.13 11.33 -1.78
N ARG A 545 -15.41 12.38 -2.15
CA ARG A 545 -13.95 12.43 -2.19
C ARG A 545 -13.53 13.85 -1.85
N GLY A 546 -12.48 13.97 -1.05
CA GLY A 546 -11.98 15.27 -0.64
C GLY A 546 -11.13 15.16 0.61
N ARG A 547 -10.66 16.30 1.09
CA ARG A 547 -9.88 16.37 2.32
C ARG A 547 -10.69 17.07 3.40
N SER A 548 -10.71 16.48 4.59
CA SER A 548 -11.28 17.12 5.78
C SER A 548 -10.26 18.08 6.42
N THR A 549 -10.62 18.72 7.52
CA THR A 549 -9.71 19.57 8.30
C THR A 549 -8.45 18.80 8.69
N LEU A 550 -7.29 19.47 8.64
CA LEU A 550 -6.01 18.91 9.05
C LEU A 550 -6.09 18.31 10.45
N ASP A 551 -5.59 17.08 10.62
CA ASP A 551 -5.48 16.37 11.90
C ASP A 551 -6.77 16.38 12.75
N TRP A 552 -7.95 16.36 12.12
CA TRP A 552 -9.23 16.47 12.84
C TRP A 552 -9.37 15.43 13.97
N TRP A 553 -8.77 14.25 13.82
CA TRP A 553 -8.77 13.15 14.80
C TRP A 553 -7.95 13.45 16.06
N LYS A 554 -7.02 14.41 16.00
CA LYS A 554 -6.24 14.88 17.16
C LYS A 554 -6.95 15.96 17.97
N SER A 555 -8.14 16.40 17.55
CA SER A 555 -8.91 17.40 18.29
C SER A 555 -9.21 16.94 19.72
N GLU A 556 -9.15 17.86 20.70
CA GLU A 556 -9.29 17.54 22.14
C GLU A 556 -10.64 16.93 22.55
N ARG A 557 -11.66 17.03 21.68
CA ARG A 557 -12.95 16.34 21.83
C ARG A 557 -12.84 14.81 21.68
N PHE A 558 -11.75 14.30 21.12
CA PHE A 558 -11.50 12.85 21.03
C PHE A 558 -10.62 12.41 22.20
N ALA A 559 -10.96 11.25 22.77
CA ALA A 559 -10.11 10.61 23.78
C ALA A 559 -8.95 9.86 23.12
N GLU A 560 -9.26 9.14 22.04
CA GLU A 560 -8.33 8.26 21.33
C GLU A 560 -8.65 8.28 19.83
N HIS A 561 -7.65 7.96 19.02
CA HIS A 561 -7.80 7.72 17.59
C HIS A 561 -6.89 6.59 17.11
N ALA A 562 -7.24 5.99 15.98
CA ALA A 562 -6.45 4.93 15.37
C ALA A 562 -6.68 4.89 13.86
N PHE A 563 -5.70 4.31 13.17
CA PHE A 563 -5.66 4.10 11.74
C PHE A 563 -5.71 2.60 11.47
N TRP A 564 -6.53 2.17 10.52
CA TRP A 564 -6.79 0.76 10.27
C TRP A 564 -6.71 0.42 8.79
N LEU A 565 -6.02 -0.69 8.49
CA LEU A 565 -5.88 -1.30 7.17
C LEU A 565 -6.58 -2.65 7.21
N HIS A 566 -7.25 -3.06 6.13
CA HIS A 566 -7.78 -4.41 6.00
C HIS A 566 -7.01 -5.20 4.94
N ALA A 567 -6.71 -6.47 5.23
CA ALA A 567 -5.99 -7.39 4.35
C ALA A 567 -6.75 -7.81 3.08
#